data_AF-A0A524GWN0-F1
#
_entry.id   AF-A0A524GWN0-F1
#
_cell.length_a   1.000
_cell.length_b   1.000
_cell.length_c   1.000
_cell.angle_alpha   90.00
_cell.angle_beta   90.00
_cell.angle_gamma   90.00
#
_symmetry.space_group_name_H-M   'P 1'
#
loop_
_entity.id
_entity.type
_entity.pdbx_description
1 polymer ?
#
loop_
_entity_poly.entity_id
_entity_poly.type
_entity_poly.pdbx_seq_one_letter_code
_entity_poly.pdbx_strand_id
1 'polypeptide(L)'
;MEKLRQEGEKLMQMIAAIPDLSKYKDQIEIKLTKDGLRIELIEQAEGLFFDIGSARLKPDALQLLKLIASRIGTFPNDVVIEGHTDGRPYTRSGYNNWDLSTDRANSARRVIEESGIRERQITSVNGYADRRLKNPEKPLDYSNRRVTILVAFSAALTSEPKTIAPAAAPLVQKPIIVGRN
;
A
#
# COMPACT_ATOMS: atom_id res chain seq x y z
N MET A 1 16.45 0.43 12.40
CA MET A 1 15.61 1.57 12.85
C MET A 1 16.27 2.90 12.52
N GLU A 2 17.45 3.21 13.07
CA GLU A 2 18.12 4.51 12.87
C GLU A 2 18.39 4.86 11.39
N LYS A 3 18.89 3.91 10.58
CA LYS A 3 19.10 4.15 9.15
C LYS A 3 17.82 4.53 8.40
N LEU A 4 16.67 3.94 8.74
CA LEU A 4 15.38 4.27 8.12
C LEU A 4 14.85 5.63 8.57
N ARG A 5 15.09 6.02 9.83
CA ARG A 5 14.77 7.36 10.32
C ARG A 5 15.54 8.42 9.52
N GLN A 6 16.86 8.25 9.40
CA GLN A 6 17.71 9.13 8.62
C GLN A 6 17.30 9.16 7.14
N GLU A 7 16.88 8.01 6.59
CA GLU A 7 16.38 7.98 5.21
C GLU A 7 15.07 8.75 5.05
N GLY A 8 14.14 8.64 6.01
CA GLY A 8 12.91 9.43 6.01
C GLY A 8 13.18 10.94 6.05
N GLU A 9 14.14 11.37 6.87
CA GLU A 9 14.58 12.78 6.93
C GLU A 9 15.21 13.25 5.62
N LYS A 10 16.09 12.44 5.01
CA LYS A 10 16.70 12.73 3.71
C LYS A 10 15.65 12.81 2.60
N LEU A 11 14.69 11.88 2.59
CA LEU A 11 13.60 11.86 1.62
C LEU A 11 12.75 13.14 1.73
N MET A 12 12.44 13.59 2.95
CA MET A 12 11.73 14.86 3.17
C MET A 12 12.53 16.06 2.65
N GLN A 13 13.84 16.09 2.86
CA GLN A 13 14.72 17.14 2.31
C GLN A 13 14.74 17.13 0.79
N MET A 14 14.82 15.95 0.16
CA MET A 14 14.81 15.80 -1.30
C MET A 14 13.48 16.27 -1.90
N ILE A 15 12.35 15.91 -1.27
CA ILE A 15 11.03 16.37 -1.69
C ILE A 15 10.93 17.90 -1.61
N ALA A 16 11.43 18.49 -0.51
CA ALA A 16 11.43 19.94 -0.33
C ALA A 16 12.34 20.68 -1.32
N ALA A 17 13.37 20.01 -1.85
CA ALA A 17 14.30 20.59 -2.83
C ALA A 17 13.79 20.55 -4.28
N ILE A 18 12.74 19.78 -4.57
CA ILE A 18 12.13 19.69 -5.91
C ILE A 18 10.97 20.70 -5.96
N PRO A 19 11.04 21.77 -6.78
CA PRO A 19 10.01 22.82 -6.79
C PRO A 19 8.59 22.31 -7.04
N ASP A 20 8.45 21.32 -7.93
CA ASP A 20 7.15 20.73 -8.25
C ASP A 20 6.59 19.86 -7.11
N LEU A 21 7.43 19.37 -6.19
CA LEU A 21 6.98 18.56 -5.05
C LEU A 21 6.92 19.37 -3.75
N SER A 22 7.68 20.47 -3.64
CA SER A 22 7.72 21.29 -2.43
C SER A 22 6.37 21.93 -2.09
N LYS A 23 5.52 22.18 -3.11
CA LYS A 23 4.13 22.64 -2.93
C LYS A 23 3.23 21.62 -2.23
N TYR A 24 3.65 20.35 -2.14
CA TYR A 24 2.89 19.25 -1.55
C TYR A 24 3.47 18.75 -0.23
N LYS A 25 4.44 19.46 0.36
CA LYS A 25 5.09 19.06 1.62
C LYS A 25 4.09 18.78 2.74
N ASP A 26 2.99 19.54 2.80
CA ASP A 26 1.97 19.41 3.85
C ASP A 26 1.02 18.24 3.60
N GLN A 27 1.11 17.61 2.43
CA GLN A 27 0.34 16.43 2.02
C GLN A 27 1.19 15.17 1.95
N ILE A 28 2.49 15.28 2.24
CA ILE A 28 3.40 14.15 2.32
C ILE A 28 3.86 14.04 3.78
N GLU A 29 3.26 13.08 4.50
CA GLU A 29 3.66 12.82 5.87
C GLU A 29 4.65 11.65 5.91
N ILE A 30 5.85 11.88 6.42
CA ILE A 30 6.85 10.83 6.67
C ILE A 30 7.05 10.73 8.18
N LYS A 31 6.70 9.57 8.74
CA LYS A 31 6.76 9.33 10.19
C LYS A 31 7.39 7.99 10.49
N LEU A 32 8.29 8.00 11.47
CA LEU A 32 8.76 6.77 12.08
C LEU A 32 7.69 6.24 13.03
N THR A 33 7.30 4.98 12.87
CA THR A 33 6.29 4.33 13.72
C THR A 33 6.84 3.03 14.28
N LYS A 34 6.12 2.39 15.21
CA LYS A 34 6.52 1.10 15.77
C LYS A 34 6.70 -0.01 14.71
N ASP A 35 5.97 0.09 13.60
CA ASP A 35 5.96 -0.93 12.54
C ASP A 35 7.03 -0.66 11.48
N GLY A 36 7.53 0.58 11.38
CA GLY A 36 8.46 0.99 10.33
C GLY A 36 8.38 2.47 9.96
N LEU A 37 9.03 2.84 8.85
CA LEU A 37 8.91 4.16 8.25
C LEU A 37 7.61 4.22 7.44
N ARG A 38 6.66 5.04 7.87
CA ARG A 38 5.37 5.25 7.21
C ARG A 38 5.43 6.54 6.39
N ILE A 39 5.11 6.43 5.10
CA ILE A 39 5.03 7.54 4.15
C ILE A 39 3.58 7.61 3.67
N GLU A 40 2.87 8.70 3.94
CA GLU A 40 1.49 8.91 3.53
C GLU A 40 1.39 10.02 2.49
N LEU A 41 0.75 9.72 1.37
CA LEU A 41 0.37 10.67 0.32
C LEU A 41 -1.09 11.02 0.52
N ILE A 42 -1.35 12.21 1.04
CA ILE A 42 -2.65 12.68 1.50
C ILE A 42 -3.35 13.52 0.42
N GLU A 43 -4.57 13.17 0.07
CA GLU A 43 -5.35 13.87 -0.94
C GLU A 43 -5.93 15.20 -0.47
N GLN A 44 -6.21 16.08 -1.43
CA GLN A 44 -6.97 17.31 -1.25
C GLN A 44 -8.24 17.30 -2.10
N ALA A 45 -9.18 18.21 -1.82
CA ALA A 45 -10.50 18.28 -2.44
C ALA A 45 -10.51 17.95 -3.94
N GLU A 46 -9.65 18.62 -4.70
CA GLU A 46 -9.59 18.59 -6.16
C GLU A 46 -8.75 17.43 -6.75
N GLY A 47 -8.28 16.51 -5.91
CA GLY A 47 -7.37 15.44 -6.33
C GLY A 47 -5.95 15.98 -6.53
N LEU A 48 -5.05 15.60 -5.64
CA LEU A 48 -3.66 16.01 -5.63
C LEU A 48 -2.77 14.97 -6.33
N PHE A 49 -2.83 13.73 -5.88
CA PHE A 49 -1.99 12.65 -6.38
C PHE A 49 -2.71 11.77 -7.40
N PHE A 50 -4.04 11.69 -7.28
CA PHE A 50 -4.91 10.96 -8.18
C PHE A 50 -5.96 11.89 -8.80
N ASP A 51 -6.45 11.52 -9.97
CA ASP A 51 -7.67 12.12 -10.49
C ASP A 51 -8.86 11.82 -9.56
N ILE A 52 -9.81 12.76 -9.51
CA ILE A 52 -10.99 12.66 -8.64
C ILE A 52 -11.77 11.38 -8.95
N GLY A 53 -12.05 10.59 -7.90
CA GLY A 53 -12.82 9.34 -8.03
C GLY A 53 -12.14 8.29 -8.93
N SER A 54 -10.83 8.37 -9.12
CA SER A 54 -10.06 7.50 -10.00
C SER A 54 -8.80 6.97 -9.32
N ALA A 55 -8.27 5.87 -9.86
CA ALA A 55 -6.97 5.31 -9.51
C ALA A 55 -5.84 5.75 -10.48
N ARG A 56 -6.12 6.69 -11.39
CA ARG A 56 -5.11 7.30 -12.27
C ARG A 56 -4.24 8.27 -11.47
N LEU A 57 -2.94 8.01 -11.44
CA LEU A 57 -1.95 8.89 -10.84
C LEU A 57 -1.68 10.12 -11.72
N LYS A 58 -1.51 11.27 -11.07
CA LYS A 58 -1.07 12.53 -11.70
C LYS A 58 0.46 12.55 -11.88
N PRO A 59 0.99 13.38 -12.80
CA PRO A 59 2.44 13.45 -13.08
C PRO A 59 3.31 13.66 -11.83
N ASP A 60 2.93 14.60 -10.96
CA ASP A 60 3.70 14.91 -9.75
C ASP A 60 3.71 13.73 -8.77
N ALA A 61 2.61 12.94 -8.72
CA ALA A 61 2.56 11.71 -7.94
C ALA A 61 3.48 10.62 -8.52
N LEU A 62 3.55 10.50 -9.85
CA LEU A 62 4.48 9.58 -10.51
C LEU A 62 5.94 9.93 -10.17
N GLN A 63 6.29 11.23 -10.21
CA GLN A 63 7.63 11.70 -9.87
C GLN A 63 7.95 11.42 -8.39
N LEU A 64 7.01 11.71 -7.49
CA LEU A 64 7.17 11.44 -6.06
C LEU A 64 7.36 9.94 -5.77
N LEU A 65 6.52 9.07 -6.34
CA LEU A 65 6.62 7.62 -6.16
C LEU A 65 7.93 7.06 -6.73
N LYS A 66 8.40 7.58 -7.87
CA LYS A 66 9.73 7.26 -8.43
C LYS A 66 10.85 7.60 -7.47
N LEU A 67 10.82 8.81 -6.91
CA LEU A 67 11.79 9.24 -5.91
C LEU A 67 11.76 8.31 -4.70
N ILE A 68 10.58 8.08 -4.10
CA ILE A 68 10.41 7.18 -2.95
C ILE A 68 11.00 5.80 -3.24
N ALA A 69 10.63 5.18 -4.36
CA ALA A 69 11.09 3.85 -4.78
C ALA A 69 12.61 3.77 -4.86
N SER A 70 13.25 4.76 -5.50
CA SER A 70 14.71 4.79 -5.66
C SER A 70 15.47 4.85 -4.32
N ARG A 71 14.83 5.41 -3.28
CA ARG A 71 15.40 5.51 -1.94
C ARG A 71 15.16 4.23 -1.13
N ILE A 72 13.90 3.80 -1.01
CA ILE A 72 13.53 2.68 -0.15
C ILE A 72 13.94 1.31 -0.75
N GLY A 73 14.09 1.21 -2.06
CA GLY A 73 14.55 -0.01 -2.73
C GLY A 73 15.97 -0.44 -2.34
N THR A 74 16.78 0.52 -1.87
CA THR A 74 18.14 0.25 -1.36
C THR A 74 18.17 -0.45 0.00
N PHE A 75 17.04 -0.47 0.71
CA PHE A 75 16.92 -1.08 2.03
C PHE A 75 16.45 -2.53 1.89
N PRO A 76 16.92 -3.45 2.74
CA PRO A 76 16.51 -4.86 2.72
C PRO A 76 15.04 -5.06 3.17
N ASN A 77 14.42 -4.02 3.72
CA ASN A 77 13.13 -4.04 4.40
C ASN A 77 11.93 -4.27 3.47
N ASP A 78 10.95 -5.02 3.97
CA ASP A 78 9.66 -5.26 3.31
C ASP A 78 8.85 -3.98 3.19
N VAL A 79 8.03 -3.93 2.15
CA VAL A 79 7.15 -2.81 1.83
C VAL A 79 5.71 -3.27 1.74
N VAL A 80 4.84 -2.55 2.45
CA VAL A 80 3.39 -2.70 2.38
C VAL A 80 2.79 -1.42 1.80
N ILE A 81 1.87 -1.57 0.85
CA ILE A 81 1.16 -0.43 0.25
C ILE A 81 -0.31 -0.52 0.63
N GLU A 82 -0.86 0.56 1.18
CA GLU A 82 -2.25 0.61 1.63
C GLU A 82 -2.97 1.77 0.94
N GLY A 83 -4.21 1.53 0.51
CA GLY A 83 -5.10 2.55 -0.01
C GLY A 83 -6.28 2.79 0.93
N HIS A 84 -6.67 4.05 1.05
CA HIS A 84 -7.79 4.48 1.89
C HIS A 84 -8.65 5.51 1.14
N THR A 85 -9.97 5.43 1.36
CA THR A 85 -10.93 6.45 0.95
C THR A 85 -11.45 7.20 2.18
N ASP A 86 -12.13 8.31 1.96
CA ASP A 86 -12.95 8.93 2.99
C ASP A 86 -14.31 8.20 3.12
N GLY A 87 -15.10 8.61 4.09
CA GLY A 87 -16.44 8.07 4.34
C GLY A 87 -17.51 8.52 3.36
N ARG A 88 -17.18 9.25 2.28
CA ARG A 88 -18.17 9.57 1.24
C ARG A 88 -18.50 8.26 0.50
N PRO A 89 -19.79 7.89 0.39
CA PRO A 89 -20.16 6.73 -0.41
C PRO A 89 -19.72 6.94 -1.87
N TYR A 90 -18.89 6.03 -2.37
CA TYR A 90 -18.54 5.97 -3.78
C TYR A 90 -19.12 4.69 -4.37
N THR A 91 -19.88 4.83 -5.45
CA THR A 91 -20.41 3.69 -6.20
C THR A 91 -20.50 4.03 -7.68
N ARG A 92 -20.06 3.10 -8.52
CA ARG A 92 -20.15 3.17 -9.98
C ARG A 92 -20.20 1.77 -10.57
N SER A 93 -21.38 1.32 -11.03
CA SER A 93 -21.51 0.06 -11.78
C SER A 93 -20.82 -1.14 -11.13
N GLY A 94 -21.10 -1.39 -9.84
CA GLY A 94 -20.49 -2.49 -9.06
C GLY A 94 -19.13 -2.17 -8.45
N TYR A 95 -18.51 -1.06 -8.85
CA TYR A 95 -17.28 -0.54 -8.25
C TYR A 95 -17.60 0.38 -7.07
N ASN A 96 -16.89 0.24 -5.95
CA ASN A 96 -17.13 1.02 -4.73
C ASN A 96 -15.80 1.46 -4.05
N ASN A 97 -15.88 1.96 -2.81
CA ASN A 97 -14.70 2.41 -2.06
C ASN A 97 -13.65 1.30 -1.82
N TRP A 98 -14.05 0.04 -1.70
CA TRP A 98 -13.13 -1.09 -1.61
C TRP A 98 -12.28 -1.21 -2.86
N ASP A 99 -12.91 -1.19 -4.03
CA ASP A 99 -12.24 -1.24 -5.33
C ASP A 99 -11.35 -0.02 -5.52
N LEU A 100 -11.86 1.20 -5.24
CA LEU A 100 -11.09 2.43 -5.36
C LEU A 100 -9.83 2.44 -4.51
N SER A 101 -9.94 2.03 -3.25
CA SER A 101 -8.80 2.00 -2.35
C SER A 101 -7.74 0.98 -2.81
N THR A 102 -8.16 -0.21 -3.21
CA THR A 102 -7.29 -1.29 -3.70
C THR A 102 -6.58 -0.88 -5.01
N ASP A 103 -7.31 -0.26 -5.94
CA ASP A 103 -6.77 0.15 -7.23
C ASP A 103 -5.77 1.30 -7.09
N ARG A 104 -6.02 2.26 -6.19
CA ARG A 104 -5.05 3.33 -5.88
C ARG A 104 -3.75 2.77 -5.30
N ALA A 105 -3.85 1.82 -4.38
CA ALA A 105 -2.70 1.13 -3.83
C ALA A 105 -1.93 0.36 -4.93
N ASN A 106 -2.64 -0.33 -5.83
CA ASN A 106 -2.02 -1.02 -6.97
C ASN A 106 -1.39 -0.09 -8.00
N SER A 107 -1.98 1.08 -8.27
CA SER A 107 -1.37 2.09 -9.13
C SER A 107 -0.04 2.58 -8.55
N ALA A 108 0.02 2.82 -7.23
CA ALA A 108 1.28 3.16 -6.56
C ALA A 108 2.30 2.01 -6.63
N ARG A 109 1.87 0.76 -6.39
CA ARG A 109 2.70 -0.45 -6.51
C ARG A 109 3.40 -0.52 -7.86
N ARG A 110 2.65 -0.41 -8.96
CA ARG A 110 3.18 -0.48 -10.33
C ARG A 110 4.30 0.53 -10.57
N VAL A 111 4.08 1.78 -10.16
CA VAL A 111 5.10 2.83 -10.32
C VAL A 111 6.33 2.53 -9.48
N ILE A 112 6.17 2.10 -8.23
CA ILE A 112 7.29 1.80 -7.35
C ILE A 112 8.12 0.60 -7.87
N GLU A 113 7.45 -0.43 -8.40
CA GLU A 113 8.11 -1.59 -9.02
C GLU A 113 8.95 -1.21 -10.23
N GLU A 114 8.44 -0.35 -11.10
CA GLU A 114 9.15 0.14 -12.28
C GLU A 114 10.31 1.09 -11.92
N SER A 115 10.43 1.52 -10.66
CA SER A 115 11.27 2.66 -10.25
C SER A 115 12.31 2.33 -9.18
N GLY A 116 12.68 1.06 -9.04
CA GLY A 116 13.85 0.65 -8.26
C GLY A 116 13.56 -0.11 -6.97
N ILE A 117 12.32 -0.57 -6.74
CA ILE A 117 12.05 -1.56 -5.70
C ILE A 117 12.67 -2.91 -6.10
N ARG A 118 13.16 -3.68 -5.12
CA ARG A 118 13.69 -5.02 -5.38
C ARG A 118 12.57 -6.02 -5.62
N GLU A 119 12.86 -7.09 -6.36
CA GLU A 119 11.92 -8.20 -6.54
C GLU A 119 11.44 -8.71 -5.17
N ARG A 120 10.13 -8.92 -5.02
CA ARG A 120 9.48 -9.42 -3.80
C ARG A 120 9.64 -8.53 -2.55
N GLN A 121 10.18 -7.32 -2.68
CA GLN A 121 10.26 -6.39 -1.56
C GLN A 121 8.88 -5.85 -1.16
N ILE A 122 7.95 -5.73 -2.11
CA ILE A 122 6.54 -5.44 -1.80
C ILE A 122 5.87 -6.75 -1.40
N THR A 123 5.45 -6.84 -0.14
CA THR A 123 4.88 -8.08 0.42
C THR A 123 3.36 -8.09 0.45
N SER A 124 2.72 -6.92 0.47
CA SER A 124 1.26 -6.83 0.36
C SER A 124 0.79 -5.48 -0.20
N VAL A 125 -0.38 -5.53 -0.85
CA VAL A 125 -1.14 -4.37 -1.30
C VAL A 125 -2.56 -4.50 -0.78
N ASN A 126 -2.99 -3.53 0.03
CA ASN A 126 -4.24 -3.58 0.77
C ASN A 126 -5.13 -2.39 0.43
N GLY A 127 -6.42 -2.63 0.20
CA GLY A 127 -7.44 -1.59 0.16
C GLY A 127 -8.30 -1.66 1.43
N TYR A 128 -8.45 -0.53 2.13
CA TYR A 128 -9.21 -0.47 3.37
C TYR A 128 -10.51 0.33 3.26
N ALA A 129 -10.86 0.82 2.07
CA ALA A 129 -11.99 1.72 1.88
C ALA A 129 -11.99 2.84 2.94
N ASP A 130 -13.14 3.05 3.59
CA ASP A 130 -13.41 3.99 4.67
C ASP A 130 -13.29 3.36 6.07
N ARG A 131 -12.75 2.13 6.18
CA ARG A 131 -12.68 1.39 7.47
C ARG A 131 -11.51 1.79 8.36
N ARG A 132 -10.53 2.53 7.82
CA ARG A 132 -9.33 2.99 8.53
C ARG A 132 -9.07 4.49 8.25
N LEU A 133 -10.01 5.32 8.70
CA LEU A 133 -9.95 6.77 8.60
C LEU A 133 -8.76 7.32 9.41
N LYS A 134 -8.05 8.29 8.84
CA LYS A 134 -7.00 9.05 9.53
C LYS A 134 -7.60 10.00 10.58
N ASN A 135 -8.78 10.54 10.27
CA ASN A 135 -9.58 11.38 11.14
C ASN A 135 -10.99 10.76 11.31
N PRO A 136 -11.18 9.82 12.26
CA PRO A 136 -12.47 9.17 12.51
C PRO A 136 -13.58 10.14 12.90
N GLU A 137 -13.25 11.22 13.61
CA GLU A 137 -14.21 12.26 14.03
C GLU A 137 -14.73 13.09 12.85
N LYS A 138 -14.01 13.09 11.72
CA LYS A 138 -14.42 13.76 10.48
C LYS A 138 -14.34 12.79 9.32
N PRO A 139 -15.32 11.88 9.16
CA PRO A 139 -15.27 10.84 8.13
C PRO A 139 -15.12 11.35 6.70
N LEU A 140 -15.67 12.54 6.41
CA LEU A 140 -15.61 13.17 5.09
C LEU A 140 -14.37 14.06 4.91
N ASP A 141 -13.43 14.08 5.85
CA ASP A 141 -12.20 14.86 5.71
C ASP A 141 -11.33 14.27 4.58
N TYR A 142 -10.80 15.13 3.70
CA TYR A 142 -9.98 14.68 2.58
C TYR A 142 -8.69 14.00 3.02
N SER A 143 -8.22 14.28 4.25
CA SER A 143 -7.06 13.61 4.83
C SER A 143 -7.25 12.09 5.02
N ASN A 144 -8.50 11.61 5.01
CA ASN A 144 -8.80 10.18 5.03
C ASN A 144 -8.46 9.48 3.70
N ARG A 145 -8.55 10.22 2.58
CA ARG A 145 -8.15 9.74 1.25
C ARG A 145 -6.62 9.78 1.18
N ARG A 146 -5.98 8.62 1.26
CA ARG A 146 -4.52 8.55 1.23
C ARG A 146 -4.02 7.22 0.70
N VAL A 147 -2.80 7.25 0.18
CA VAL A 147 -2.01 6.03 -0.04
C VAL A 147 -0.86 6.02 0.95
N THR A 148 -0.68 4.90 1.62
CA THR A 148 0.36 4.68 2.61
C THR A 148 1.40 3.70 2.05
N ILE A 149 2.67 4.04 2.18
CA ILE A 149 3.79 3.14 1.93
C ILE A 149 4.49 2.92 3.27
N LEU A 150 4.47 1.68 3.75
CA LEU A 150 5.12 1.29 4.99
C LEU A 150 6.37 0.48 4.68
N VAL A 151 7.54 1.01 5.07
CA VAL A 151 8.81 0.29 5.04
C VAL A 151 9.06 -0.33 6.41
N ALA A 152 8.80 -1.64 6.52
CA ALA A 152 8.70 -2.34 7.79
C ALA A 152 10.05 -2.47 8.50
N PHE A 153 10.10 -2.35 9.83
CA PHE A 153 11.35 -2.59 10.58
C PHE A 153 11.80 -4.05 10.57
N SER A 154 10.88 -4.98 10.38
CA SER A 154 11.11 -6.42 10.33
C SER A 154 10.36 -7.02 9.15
N ALA A 155 10.89 -8.09 8.57
CA ALA A 155 10.17 -8.91 7.58
C ALA A 155 8.90 -9.60 8.17
N ALA A 156 8.68 -9.48 9.48
CA ALA A 156 7.63 -10.16 10.23
C ALA A 156 6.21 -9.54 10.15
N LEU A 157 5.96 -8.51 9.31
CA LEU A 157 4.56 -8.14 9.00
C LEU A 157 3.86 -9.21 8.15
N THR A 158 4.63 -10.17 7.61
CA THR A 158 4.11 -11.45 7.14
C THR A 158 3.93 -12.39 8.34
N SER A 159 2.85 -12.22 9.10
CA SER A 159 2.31 -13.37 9.82
C SER A 159 1.94 -14.42 8.75
N GLU A 160 2.75 -15.47 8.68
CA GLU A 160 2.64 -16.61 7.77
C GLU A 160 1.18 -17.08 7.57
N PRO A 161 0.76 -17.46 6.35
CA PRO A 161 -0.18 -18.57 6.29
C PRO A 161 0.57 -19.78 6.86
N LYS A 162 0.16 -20.22 8.07
CA LYS A 162 0.46 -21.56 8.57
C LYS A 162 0.43 -22.52 7.38
N THR A 163 1.54 -23.22 7.16
CA THR A 163 1.68 -24.34 6.23
C THR A 163 0.35 -25.06 6.06
N ILE A 164 -0.25 -24.96 4.88
CA ILE A 164 -1.26 -25.95 4.47
C ILE A 164 -0.45 -27.24 4.34
N ALA A 165 -0.39 -28.03 5.42
CA ALA A 165 0.00 -29.42 5.29
C ALA A 165 -0.89 -30.00 4.18
N PRO A 166 -0.32 -30.70 3.17
CA PRO A 166 -1.13 -31.26 2.12
C PRO A 166 -2.20 -32.13 2.78
N ALA A 167 -3.47 -31.86 2.44
CA ALA A 167 -4.58 -32.71 2.85
C ALA A 167 -4.20 -34.15 2.49
N ALA A 168 -4.13 -35.01 3.51
CA ALA A 168 -3.89 -36.43 3.31
C ALA A 168 -4.89 -36.92 2.27
N ALA A 169 -4.38 -37.49 1.18
CA ALA A 169 -5.19 -38.09 0.13
C ALA A 169 -6.19 -39.09 0.76
N PRO A 170 -7.46 -39.12 0.33
CA PRO A 170 -8.39 -40.10 0.85
C PRO A 170 -7.90 -41.51 0.48
N LEU A 171 -7.86 -42.39 1.48
CA LEU A 171 -7.59 -43.81 1.30
C LEU A 171 -8.61 -44.37 0.30
N VAL A 172 -8.15 -44.75 -0.89
CA VAL A 172 -8.94 -45.53 -1.84
C VAL A 172 -9.23 -46.89 -1.20
N GLN A 173 -10.46 -47.09 -0.73
CA GLN A 173 -10.92 -48.43 -0.36
C GLN A 173 -11.04 -49.24 -1.65
N LYS A 174 -10.25 -50.32 -1.77
CA LYS A 174 -10.38 -51.29 -2.85
C LYS A 174 -11.77 -51.95 -2.76
N PRO A 175 -12.50 -52.11 -3.87
CA PRO A 175 -13.77 -52.82 -3.84
C PRO A 175 -13.55 -54.30 -3.47
N ILE A 176 -14.36 -54.78 -2.52
CA ILE A 176 -14.45 -56.20 -2.16
C ILE A 176 -15.16 -56.90 -3.34
N ILE A 177 -14.42 -57.71 -4.09
CA ILE A 177 -15.00 -58.65 -5.05
C ILE A 177 -15.55 -59.82 -4.22
N VAL A 178 -16.86 -59.83 -3.99
CA VAL A 178 -17.54 -61.02 -3.46
C VAL A 178 -17.67 -62.02 -4.62
N GLY A 179 -16.86 -63.08 -4.55
CA GLY A 179 -16.96 -64.22 -5.44
C GLY A 179 -18.30 -64.93 -5.26
N ARG A 180 -18.96 -65.21 -6.39
CA ARG A 180 -20.10 -66.13 -6.49
C ARG A 180 -19.66 -67.54 -6.10
N ASN A 181 -20.51 -68.23 -5.34
CA ASN A 181 -20.82 -69.65 -5.50
C ASN A 181 -22.32 -69.81 -5.30
#